data_AF-A0A976L8R2-F1
#
_entry.id   AF-A0A976L8R2-F1
#
_cell.length_a   1.000
_cell.length_b   1.000
_cell.length_c   1.000
_cell.angle_alpha   90.00
_cell.angle_beta   90.00
_cell.angle_gamma   90.00
#
_symmetry.space_group_name_H-M   'P 1'
#
loop_
_entity.id
_entity.type
_entity.pdbx_description
1 polymer ?
#
loop_
_entity_poly.entity_id
_entity_poly.type
_entity_poly.pdbx_seq_one_letter_code
_entity_poly.pdbx_strand_id
1 'polypeptide(L)'
;MAIFSRESVANESDAIFMHRAIELAQKGEGRVEPNPMVGAVITRNNIVVGEGFHGAFGGPHAETIALGIAGESARGGTLYVTLEPCCHTGKTPPCVDAVIASGVSRVVVAVEDPFPAMMGRSLELLKKTGIDVTLGT
;
A
#
# COMPACT_ATOMS: atom_id res chain seq x y z
N MET A 1 29.41 4.67 -26.32
CA MET A 1 28.42 5.55 -25.66
C MET A 1 27.39 4.62 -25.04
N ALA A 2 27.66 4.16 -23.81
CA ALA A 2 26.83 3.16 -23.15
C ALA A 2 25.53 3.82 -22.69
N ILE A 3 24.42 3.39 -23.26
CA ILE A 3 23.08 3.71 -22.80
C ILE A 3 22.88 2.84 -21.55
N PHE A 4 23.18 3.37 -20.38
CA PHE A 4 22.73 2.76 -19.14
C PHE A 4 21.22 2.98 -19.06
N SER A 5 20.47 1.89 -19.28
CA SER A 5 19.08 1.78 -18.87
C SER A 5 18.99 2.11 -17.38
N ARG A 6 18.22 3.15 -17.04
CA ARG A 6 17.85 3.42 -15.64
C ARG A 6 16.98 2.26 -15.15
N GLU A 7 17.61 1.22 -14.61
CA GLU A 7 16.96 0.40 -13.60
C GLU A 7 16.62 1.33 -12.42
N SER A 8 15.39 1.24 -11.95
CA SER A 8 14.82 2.08 -10.90
C SER A 8 15.64 1.95 -9.62
N VAL A 9 16.50 2.93 -9.36
CA VAL A 9 17.12 3.09 -8.04
C VAL A 9 15.96 3.25 -7.05
N ALA A 10 15.83 2.31 -6.11
CA ALA A 10 14.92 2.46 -4.98
C ALA A 10 15.17 3.85 -4.37
N ASN A 11 14.13 4.68 -4.34
CA ASN A 11 14.27 6.03 -3.81
C ASN A 11 14.58 5.90 -2.32
N GLU A 12 15.64 6.52 -1.79
CA GLU A 12 16.01 6.45 -0.37
C GLU A 12 14.83 6.82 0.55
N SER A 13 13.93 7.66 0.05
CA SER A 13 12.68 8.03 0.74
C SER A 13 11.70 6.86 0.88
N ASP A 14 11.67 5.91 -0.06
CA ASP A 14 10.73 4.80 -0.04
C ASP A 14 11.02 3.85 1.13
N ALA A 15 12.29 3.57 1.41
CA ALA A 15 12.68 2.75 2.56
C ALA A 15 12.25 3.39 3.90
N ILE A 16 12.33 4.72 4.01
CA ILE A 16 11.91 5.45 5.22
C ILE A 16 10.40 5.29 5.44
N PHE A 17 9.59 5.52 4.41
CA PHE A 17 8.13 5.42 4.52
C PHE A 17 7.66 3.97 4.65
N MET A 18 8.36 3.01 4.04
CA MET A 18 8.07 1.60 4.21
C MET A 18 8.43 1.12 5.63
N HIS A 19 9.56 1.56 6.19
CA HIS A 19 9.88 1.29 7.60
C HIS A 19 8.78 1.80 8.52
N ARG A 20 8.27 3.02 8.25
CA ARG A 20 7.14 3.56 9.00
C ARG A 20 5.86 2.71 8.84
N ALA A 21 5.57 2.22 7.64
CA ALA A 21 4.45 1.31 7.41
C ALA A 21 4.62 -0.01 8.22
N ILE A 22 5.83 -0.53 8.33
CA ILE A 22 6.13 -1.73 9.15
C ILE A 22 5.90 -1.45 10.64
N GLU A 23 6.36 -0.31 11.18
CA GLU A 23 6.09 0.10 12.57
C GLU A 23 4.58 0.20 12.86
N LEU A 24 3.81 0.68 11.88
CA LEU A 24 2.36 0.74 11.97
C LEU A 24 1.73 -0.65 11.98
N ALA A 25 2.19 -1.56 11.11
CA ALA A 25 1.69 -2.93 11.03
C ALA A 25 1.83 -3.68 12.38
N GLN A 26 2.96 -3.50 13.07
CA GLN A 26 3.24 -4.12 14.37
C GLN A 26 2.19 -3.76 15.45
N LYS A 27 1.49 -2.64 15.32
CA LYS A 27 0.43 -2.25 16.27
C LYS A 27 -0.81 -3.16 16.21
N GLY A 28 -0.94 -3.98 15.16
CA GLY A 28 -2.01 -4.98 15.02
C GLY A 28 -1.75 -6.30 15.75
N GLU A 29 -0.55 -6.50 16.32
CA GLU A 29 -0.14 -7.77 16.92
C GLU A 29 -1.11 -8.27 17.99
N GLY A 30 -1.53 -9.54 17.87
CA GLY A 30 -2.45 -10.21 18.79
C GLY A 30 -3.91 -9.76 18.70
N ARG A 31 -4.28 -8.96 17.68
CA ARG A 31 -5.62 -8.38 17.54
C ARG A 31 -6.28 -8.64 16.18
N VAL A 32 -5.51 -9.05 15.18
CA VAL A 32 -5.97 -9.13 13.78
C VAL A 32 -6.13 -10.56 13.28
N GLU A 33 -5.60 -11.54 13.99
CA GLU A 33 -5.62 -12.95 13.59
C GLU A 33 -7.06 -13.42 13.30
N PRO A 34 -7.26 -14.24 12.25
CA PRO A 34 -6.26 -14.85 11.36
C PRO A 34 -5.75 -13.93 10.22
N ASN A 35 -6.16 -12.66 10.16
CA ASN A 35 -5.71 -11.73 9.12
C ASN A 35 -4.24 -11.31 9.33
N PRO A 36 -3.53 -10.89 8.28
CA PRO A 36 -2.18 -10.35 8.40
C PRO A 36 -2.16 -8.99 9.11
N MET A 37 -1.05 -8.71 9.79
CA MET A 37 -0.70 -7.34 10.19
C MET A 37 -0.30 -6.56 8.94
N VAL A 38 -0.99 -5.45 8.69
CA VAL A 38 -0.71 -4.57 7.56
C VAL A 38 -0.63 -3.14 8.05
N GLY A 39 0.35 -2.40 7.55
CA GLY A 39 0.48 -0.96 7.75
C GLY A 39 0.54 -0.24 6.41
N ALA A 40 0.08 1.00 6.41
CA ALA A 40 0.01 1.84 5.23
C ALA A 40 0.38 3.29 5.57
N VAL A 41 1.12 3.94 4.68
CA VAL A 41 1.49 5.36 4.76
C VAL A 41 1.19 6.00 3.41
N ILE A 42 0.59 7.19 3.43
CA ILE A 42 0.38 8.01 2.23
C ILE A 42 1.24 9.25 2.32
N THR A 43 1.98 9.52 1.26
CA THR A 43 2.77 10.75 1.15
C THR A 43 2.35 11.59 -0.04
N ARG A 44 2.51 12.90 0.10
CA ARG A 44 2.40 13.88 -0.99
C ARG A 44 3.59 14.81 -0.89
N ASN A 45 4.38 14.92 -1.95
CA ASN A 45 5.63 15.71 -1.95
C ASN A 45 6.55 15.35 -0.76
N ASN A 46 6.72 14.05 -0.48
CA ASN A 46 7.51 13.51 0.65
C ASN A 46 7.02 13.92 2.05
N ILE A 47 5.79 14.42 2.18
CA ILE A 47 5.15 14.70 3.47
C ILE A 47 4.10 13.63 3.72
N VAL A 48 4.11 13.03 4.92
CA VAL A 48 3.08 12.08 5.34
C VAL A 48 1.76 12.83 5.52
N VAL A 49 0.74 12.37 4.79
CA VAL A 49 -0.62 12.93 4.84
C VAL A 49 -1.65 11.93 5.37
N GLY A 50 -1.29 10.65 5.49
CA GLY A 50 -2.14 9.64 6.12
C GLY A 50 -1.34 8.44 6.58
N GLU A 51 -1.77 7.84 7.69
CA GLU A 51 -1.17 6.64 8.28
C GLU A 51 -2.29 5.70 8.72
N GLY A 52 -2.11 4.39 8.51
CA GLY A 52 -3.10 3.40 8.90
C GLY A 52 -2.47 2.05 9.21
N PHE A 53 -3.15 1.27 10.03
CA PHE A 53 -2.82 -0.13 10.28
C PHE A 53 -4.10 -0.93 10.55
N HIS A 54 -4.09 -2.21 10.18
CA HIS A 54 -5.19 -3.10 10.53
C HIS A 54 -5.16 -3.36 12.06
N GLY A 55 -6.15 -2.84 12.79
CA GLY A 55 -6.12 -2.85 14.26
C GLY A 55 -7.01 -3.89 14.96
N ALA A 56 -7.90 -4.55 14.21
CA ALA A 56 -8.81 -5.56 14.75
C ALA A 56 -9.37 -6.46 13.63
N PHE A 57 -9.52 -7.76 13.92
CA PHE A 57 -10.14 -8.71 12.98
C PHE A 57 -11.52 -8.25 12.50
N GLY A 58 -11.69 -8.18 11.17
CA GLY A 58 -12.92 -7.71 10.52
C GLY A 58 -13.12 -6.18 10.55
N GLY A 59 -12.19 -5.44 11.15
CA GLY A 59 -12.12 -3.99 11.06
C GLY A 59 -11.56 -3.51 9.71
N PRO A 60 -11.50 -2.18 9.51
CA PRO A 60 -10.96 -1.62 8.27
C PRO A 60 -9.49 -2.01 8.08
N HIS A 61 -9.10 -2.14 6.81
CA HIS A 61 -7.73 -2.42 6.41
C HIS A 61 -6.87 -1.15 6.49
N ALA A 62 -5.54 -1.33 6.50
CA ALA A 62 -4.58 -0.24 6.69
C ALA A 62 -4.73 0.85 5.61
N GLU A 63 -4.90 0.45 4.36
CA GLU A 63 -5.07 1.34 3.21
C GLU A 63 -6.32 2.18 3.36
N THR A 64 -7.44 1.57 3.76
CA THR A 64 -8.70 2.30 3.97
C THR A 64 -8.55 3.36 5.05
N ILE A 65 -7.86 3.05 6.15
CA ILE A 65 -7.61 3.99 7.25
C ILE A 65 -6.69 5.13 6.77
N ALA A 66 -5.57 4.80 6.13
CA ALA A 66 -4.61 5.78 5.65
C ALA A 66 -5.23 6.72 4.62
N LEU A 67 -5.99 6.18 3.64
CA LEU A 67 -6.70 6.95 2.62
C LEU A 67 -7.79 7.83 3.23
N GLY A 68 -8.51 7.33 4.23
CA GLY A 68 -9.52 8.10 4.96
C GLY A 68 -8.92 9.29 5.71
N ILE A 69 -7.75 9.12 6.32
CA ILE A 69 -7.02 10.21 6.99
C ILE A 69 -6.47 11.21 5.99
N ALA A 70 -5.90 10.73 4.87
CA ALA A 70 -5.32 11.60 3.85
C ALA A 70 -6.37 12.40 3.07
N GLY A 71 -7.57 11.85 2.85
CA GLY A 71 -8.62 12.47 2.05
C GLY A 71 -8.10 12.90 0.67
N GLU A 72 -8.44 14.12 0.23
CA GLU A 72 -7.99 14.66 -1.07
C GLU A 72 -6.47 14.87 -1.14
N SER A 73 -5.75 14.93 -0.03
CA SER A 73 -4.28 15.03 -0.04
C SER A 73 -3.60 13.76 -0.57
N ALA A 74 -4.32 12.63 -0.65
CA ALA A 74 -3.82 11.42 -1.29
C ALA A 74 -3.66 11.55 -2.81
N ARG A 75 -4.42 12.45 -3.46
CA ARG A 75 -4.46 12.54 -4.93
C ARG A 75 -3.08 12.89 -5.51
N GLY A 76 -2.59 12.04 -6.39
CA GLY A 76 -1.26 12.08 -7.00
C GLY A 76 -0.11 11.87 -6.00
N GLY A 77 -0.42 11.35 -4.81
CA GLY A 77 0.57 10.94 -3.82
C GLY A 77 1.10 9.53 -4.07
N THR A 78 1.88 9.04 -3.11
CA THR A 78 2.38 7.67 -3.06
C THR A 78 1.78 6.95 -1.87
N LEU A 79 1.23 5.75 -2.10
CA LEU A 79 0.87 4.80 -1.05
C LEU A 79 2.02 3.83 -0.82
N TYR A 80 2.45 3.69 0.42
CA TYR A 80 3.38 2.65 0.88
C TYR A 80 2.58 1.65 1.70
N VAL A 81 2.62 0.37 1.36
CA VAL A 81 1.86 -0.67 2.04
C VAL A 81 2.69 -1.95 2.21
N THR A 82 2.59 -2.57 3.38
CA THR A 82 3.45 -3.72 3.74
C THR A 82 3.05 -5.03 3.07
N LEU A 83 1.84 -5.12 2.53
CA LEU A 83 1.31 -6.29 1.84
C LEU A 83 0.51 -5.83 0.62
N GLU A 84 0.49 -6.64 -0.44
CA GLU A 84 -0.34 -6.41 -1.62
C GLU A 84 -1.80 -6.05 -1.23
N PRO A 85 -2.37 -4.95 -1.74
CA PRO A 85 -3.74 -4.57 -1.46
C PRO A 85 -4.72 -5.66 -1.88
N CYS A 86 -5.71 -5.97 -1.05
CA CYS A 86 -6.69 -7.00 -1.40
C CYS A 86 -7.56 -6.60 -2.61
N CYS A 87 -7.82 -7.56 -3.50
CA CYS A 87 -8.67 -7.38 -4.69
C CYS A 87 -9.93 -8.27 -4.68
N HIS A 88 -10.28 -8.85 -3.54
CA HIS A 88 -11.50 -9.64 -3.36
C HIS A 88 -12.39 -9.01 -2.29
N THR A 89 -13.70 -9.21 -2.42
CA THR A 89 -14.65 -8.78 -1.41
C THR A 89 -14.73 -9.83 -0.30
N GLY A 90 -14.34 -9.43 0.91
CA GLY A 90 -14.49 -10.22 2.13
C GLY A 90 -15.57 -9.62 3.04
N LYS A 91 -15.21 -9.36 4.30
CA LYS A 91 -16.03 -8.58 5.24
C LYS A 91 -16.09 -7.09 4.90
N THR A 92 -15.09 -6.60 4.16
CA THR A 92 -14.95 -5.24 3.67
C THR A 92 -14.84 -5.23 2.14
N PRO A 93 -15.16 -4.10 1.48
CA PRO A 93 -14.82 -3.91 0.07
C PRO A 93 -13.31 -4.07 -0.19
N PRO A 94 -12.91 -4.40 -1.43
CA PRO A 94 -11.50 -4.59 -1.77
C PRO A 94 -10.74 -3.26 -1.70
N CYS A 95 -9.51 -3.31 -1.17
CA CYS A 95 -8.67 -2.12 -1.02
C CYS A 95 -8.23 -1.56 -2.37
N VAL A 96 -8.07 -2.41 -3.39
CA VAL A 96 -7.65 -1.97 -4.73
C VAL A 96 -8.59 -0.89 -5.32
N ASP A 97 -9.90 -1.02 -5.09
CA ASP A 97 -10.88 -0.04 -5.57
C ASP A 97 -10.73 1.31 -4.84
N ALA A 98 -10.51 1.28 -3.53
CA ALA A 98 -10.26 2.48 -2.73
C ALA A 98 -8.96 3.18 -3.15
N VAL A 99 -7.91 2.40 -3.44
CA VAL A 99 -6.63 2.93 -3.94
C VAL A 99 -6.84 3.61 -5.28
N ILE A 100 -7.52 2.98 -6.24
CA ILE A 100 -7.82 3.57 -7.55
C ILE A 100 -8.65 4.86 -7.38
N ALA A 101 -9.70 4.81 -6.56
CA ALA A 101 -10.59 5.96 -6.33
C ALA A 101 -9.90 7.15 -5.66
N SER A 102 -8.91 6.90 -4.81
CA SER A 102 -8.14 7.97 -4.14
C SER A 102 -7.31 8.83 -5.11
N GLY A 103 -7.03 8.30 -6.30
CA GLY A 103 -6.21 8.97 -7.30
C GLY A 103 -4.74 9.11 -6.93
N VAL A 104 -4.20 8.27 -6.02
CA VAL A 104 -2.73 8.13 -5.86
C VAL A 104 -2.10 7.80 -7.20
N SER A 105 -0.91 8.34 -7.47
CA SER A 105 -0.20 8.08 -8.73
C SER A 105 0.79 6.92 -8.63
N ARG A 106 1.17 6.54 -7.41
CA ARG A 106 2.16 5.50 -7.15
C ARG A 106 1.81 4.65 -5.94
N VAL A 107 2.08 3.34 -6.03
CA VAL A 107 1.94 2.38 -4.93
C VAL A 107 3.25 1.61 -4.79
N VAL A 108 3.82 1.60 -3.59
CA VAL A 108 5.01 0.85 -3.21
C VAL A 108 4.57 -0.25 -2.25
N VAL A 109 4.86 -1.50 -2.60
CA VAL A 109 4.44 -2.70 -1.87
C VAL A 109 5.67 -3.44 -1.37
N ALA A 110 5.72 -3.79 -0.09
CA ALA A 110 6.84 -4.57 0.44
C ALA A 110 6.77 -6.03 -0.05
N VAL A 111 5.63 -6.69 0.17
CA VAL A 111 5.46 -8.12 -0.09
C VAL A 111 4.18 -8.37 -0.89
N GLU A 112 4.27 -9.24 -1.90
CA GLU A 112 3.14 -9.73 -2.67
C GLU A 112 2.27 -10.67 -1.82
N ASP A 113 0.95 -10.76 -2.08
CA ASP A 113 0.11 -11.66 -1.28
C ASP A 113 0.58 -13.12 -1.50
N PRO A 114 0.98 -13.85 -0.43
CA PRO A 114 1.45 -15.22 -0.57
C PRO A 114 0.32 -16.19 -0.95
N PHE A 115 -0.94 -15.78 -0.85
CA PHE A 115 -2.08 -16.61 -1.22
C PHE A 115 -2.16 -16.76 -2.74
N PRO A 116 -2.05 -17.98 -3.30
CA PRO A 116 -1.94 -18.17 -4.76
C PRO A 116 -3.11 -17.63 -5.59
N ALA A 117 -4.28 -17.47 -4.98
CA ALA A 117 -5.44 -16.90 -5.64
C ALA A 117 -5.43 -15.36 -5.69
N MET A 118 -4.50 -14.70 -4.99
CA MET A 118 -4.39 -13.24 -4.91
C MET A 118 -3.07 -12.72 -5.48
N MET A 119 -2.00 -13.48 -5.36
CA MET A 119 -0.65 -13.16 -5.82
C MET A 119 -0.63 -12.38 -7.14
N GLY A 120 -0.32 -11.08 -7.04
CA GLY A 120 -0.03 -10.18 -8.15
C GLY A 120 -1.25 -9.64 -8.88
N ARG A 121 -2.45 -10.12 -8.57
CA ARG A 121 -3.68 -9.72 -9.28
C ARG A 121 -4.01 -8.25 -9.04
N SER A 122 -3.83 -7.76 -7.82
CA SER A 122 -4.13 -6.36 -7.52
C SER A 122 -3.05 -5.45 -8.09
N LEU A 123 -1.79 -5.90 -8.08
CA LEU A 123 -0.67 -5.18 -8.68
C LEU A 123 -0.87 -4.99 -10.19
N GLU A 124 -1.31 -6.02 -10.90
CA GLU A 124 -1.66 -5.93 -12.32
C GLU A 124 -2.83 -4.97 -12.57
N LEU A 125 -3.86 -5.00 -11.73
CA LEU A 125 -5.02 -4.12 -11.86
C LEU A 125 -4.62 -2.65 -11.68
N LEU A 126 -3.83 -2.34 -10.66
CA LEU A 126 -3.31 -0.99 -10.40
C LEU A 126 -2.48 -0.48 -11.59
N LYS A 127 -1.60 -1.31 -12.15
CA LYS A 127 -0.82 -0.94 -13.34
C LYS A 127 -1.71 -0.61 -14.54
N LYS A 128 -2.80 -1.36 -14.75
CA LYS A 128 -3.76 -1.13 -15.85
C LYS A 128 -4.51 0.20 -15.72
N THR A 129 -4.65 0.76 -14.52
CA THR A 129 -5.26 2.08 -14.31
C THR A 129 -4.25 3.23 -14.40
N GLY A 130 -3.00 2.95 -14.75
CA GLY A 130 -1.94 3.95 -14.89
C GLY A 130 -1.25 4.33 -13.59
N ILE A 131 -1.45 3.57 -12.51
CA ILE A 131 -0.71 3.74 -11.26
C ILE A 131 0.67 3.10 -11.41
N ASP A 132 1.71 3.84 -11.02
CA ASP A 132 3.08 3.30 -10.94
C ASP A 132 3.19 2.34 -9.75
N VAL A 133 3.66 1.10 -9.96
CA VAL A 133 3.72 0.08 -8.91
C VAL A 133 5.15 -0.43 -8.76
N THR A 134 5.71 -0.24 -7.56
CA THR A 134 7.00 -0.79 -7.13
C THR A 134 6.76 -1.93 -6.13
N LEU A 135 7.42 -3.07 -6.28
CA LEU A 135 7.37 -4.21 -5.36
C LEU A 135 8.78 -4.49 -4.81
N GLY A 136 8.89 -4.86 -3.52
CA GLY A 136 10.14 -5.32 -2.90
C GLY A 136 11.03 -4.22 -2.34
N THR A 137 10.43 -3.22 -1.67
CA THR A 137 11.13 -2.16 -0.92
C THR A 137 11.23 -2.49 0.57
#